data_AF-A0A7C6BY17-F1
#
_entry.id   AF-A0A7C6BY17-F1
#
_cell.length_a   1.000
_cell.length_b   1.000
_cell.length_c   1.000
_cell.angle_alpha   90.00
_cell.angle_beta   90.00
_cell.angle_gamma   90.00
#
_symmetry.space_group_name_H-M   'P 1'
#
loop_
_entity.id
_entity.type
_entity.pdbx_description
1 polymer ?
#
loop_
_entity_poly.entity_id
_entity_poly.type
_entity_poly.pdbx_seq_one_letter_code
_entity_poly.pdbx_strand_id
1 'polypeptide(L)'
;MWIMAYLFLGFWSVYRLLVFSDIARKTGMPVFAVFGLLFGRLGEATGTLAVGLFTGTMLIVISGAVFVLVIGLFFVLYQKLYISVTSPEKLEQQRFVAYTTYFGFSAREREIFALLIRGMSNAEIAGELYITESTVKFHIGNMFKKSGFTRRSEFITDYMLRQTR
;
A
#
# COMPACT_ATOMS: atom_id res chain seq x y z
N MET A 1 -27.43 -4.69 -27.37
CA MET A 1 -25.99 -4.93 -27.63
C MET A 1 -25.24 -3.64 -27.95
N TRP A 2 -25.73 -2.78 -28.85
CA TRP A 2 -25.04 -1.55 -29.27
C TRP A 2 -24.79 -0.52 -28.15
N ILE A 3 -25.75 -0.29 -27.25
CA ILE A 3 -25.60 0.65 -26.12
C ILE A 3 -24.48 0.25 -25.15
N MET A 4 -24.33 -1.05 -24.87
CA MET A 4 -23.23 -1.54 -24.02
C MET A 4 -21.88 -1.32 -24.72
N ALA A 5 -21.79 -1.53 -26.03
CA ALA A 5 -20.56 -1.26 -26.78
C ALA A 5 -20.14 0.21 -26.66
N TYR A 6 -21.09 1.16 -26.78
CA TYR A 6 -20.79 2.59 -26.60
C TYR A 6 -20.34 2.95 -25.17
N LEU A 7 -20.92 2.31 -24.16
CA LEU A 7 -20.55 2.54 -22.76
C LEU A 7 -19.12 2.07 -22.45
N PHE A 8 -18.76 0.87 -22.92
CA PHE A 8 -17.41 0.31 -22.75
C PHE A 8 -16.36 1.02 -23.63
N LEU A 9 -16.69 1.34 -24.90
CA LEU A 9 -15.79 2.07 -25.79
C LEU A 9 -15.57 3.52 -25.33
N GLY A 10 -16.64 4.19 -24.89
CA GLY A 10 -16.59 5.55 -24.37
C GLY A 10 -15.75 5.64 -23.09
N PHE A 11 -15.98 4.72 -22.14
CA PHE A 11 -15.21 4.64 -20.91
C PHE A 11 -13.72 4.40 -21.18
N TRP A 12 -13.39 3.43 -22.05
CA TRP A 12 -12.01 3.11 -22.40
C TRP A 12 -11.31 4.27 -23.11
N SER A 13 -12.02 4.98 -23.98
CA SER A 13 -11.50 6.15 -24.67
C SER A 13 -11.15 7.29 -23.70
N VAL A 14 -12.04 7.61 -22.75
CA VAL A 14 -11.81 8.66 -21.75
C VAL A 14 -10.70 8.27 -20.78
N TYR A 15 -10.70 7.03 -20.28
CA TYR A 15 -9.66 6.52 -19.39
C TYR A 15 -8.27 6.62 -20.03
N ARG A 16 -8.13 6.19 -21.29
CA ARG A 16 -6.87 6.26 -22.05
C ARG A 16 -6.40 7.70 -22.23
N LEU A 17 -7.30 8.61 -22.61
CA LEU A 17 -6.96 10.03 -22.77
C LEU A 17 -6.37 10.60 -21.47
N LEU A 18 -7.00 10.29 -20.33
CA LEU A 18 -6.56 10.78 -19.02
C LEU A 18 -5.21 10.19 -18.61
N VAL A 19 -5.02 8.88 -18.74
CA VAL A 19 -3.78 8.19 -18.36
C VAL A 19 -2.60 8.68 -19.18
N PHE A 20 -2.72 8.76 -20.51
CA PHE A 20 -1.61 9.22 -21.37
C PHE A 20 -1.35 10.73 -21.26
N SER A 21 -2.37 11.53 -20.96
CA SER A 21 -2.18 12.95 -20.64
C SER A 21 -1.40 13.14 -19.34
N ASP A 22 -1.71 12.34 -18.31
CA ASP A 22 -0.99 12.38 -17.03
C ASP A 22 0.45 11.87 -17.15
N ILE A 23 0.68 10.80 -17.90
CA ILE A 23 2.03 10.28 -18.20
C ILE A 23 2.84 11.35 -18.95
N ALA A 24 2.29 11.94 -20.01
CA ALA A 24 2.98 12.98 -20.78
C ALA A 24 3.34 14.21 -19.93
N ARG A 25 2.47 14.57 -18.97
CA ARG A 25 2.72 15.65 -18.01
C ARG A 25 3.87 15.28 -17.05
N LYS A 26 3.89 14.07 -16.51
CA LYS A 26 4.92 13.59 -15.57
C LYS A 26 6.30 13.44 -16.22
N THR A 27 6.36 13.01 -17.47
CA THR A 27 7.63 12.81 -18.20
C THR A 27 8.10 14.06 -18.95
N GLY A 28 7.30 15.14 -19.01
CA GLY A 28 7.61 16.36 -19.75
C GLY A 28 7.67 16.16 -21.28
N MET A 29 7.15 15.03 -21.77
CA MET A 29 7.25 14.62 -23.18
C MET A 29 5.86 14.55 -23.80
N PRO A 30 5.40 15.61 -24.51
CA PRO A 30 4.05 15.68 -25.06
C PRO A 30 3.77 14.62 -26.13
N VAL A 31 4.82 14.03 -26.71
CA VAL A 31 4.74 12.96 -27.72
C VAL A 31 3.98 11.73 -27.19
N PHE A 32 4.04 11.42 -25.89
CA PHE A 32 3.35 10.27 -25.32
C PHE A 32 1.82 10.40 -25.33
N ALA A 33 1.29 11.62 -25.29
CA ALA A 33 -0.16 11.85 -25.43
C ALA A 33 -0.65 11.49 -26.85
N VAL A 34 0.16 11.81 -27.86
CA VAL A 34 -0.14 11.50 -29.27
C VAL A 34 -0.02 10.00 -29.54
N PHE A 35 1.02 9.34 -29.00
CA PHE A 35 1.16 7.88 -29.12
C PHE A 35 0.02 7.11 -28.46
N GLY A 36 -0.43 7.52 -27.27
CA GLY A 36 -1.56 6.88 -26.59
C GLY A 36 -2.88 6.98 -27.37
N LEU A 37 -3.10 8.11 -28.07
CA LEU A 37 -4.26 8.30 -28.93
C LEU A 37 -4.20 7.44 -30.20
N LEU A 38 -3.03 7.34 -30.83
CA LEU A 38 -2.83 6.54 -32.05
C LEU A 38 -2.94 5.03 -31.79
N PHE A 39 -2.37 4.53 -30.68
CA PHE A 39 -2.45 3.12 -30.30
C PHE A 39 -3.91 2.69 -30.02
N GLY A 40 -4.70 3.63 -29.48
CA GLY A 40 -6.13 3.46 -29.29
C GLY A 40 -6.91 3.23 -30.58
N ARG A 41 -6.59 3.99 -31.63
CA ARG A 41 -7.23 3.87 -32.95
C ARG A 41 -6.82 2.60 -33.68
N LEU A 42 -5.56 2.16 -33.51
CA LEU A 42 -5.11 0.85 -34.00
C LEU A 42 -5.85 -0.29 -33.31
N GLY A 43 -6.08 -0.21 -31.99
CA GLY A 43 -6.88 -1.18 -31.26
C GLY A 43 -8.34 -1.26 -31.72
N GLU A 44 -8.99 -0.11 -31.95
CA GLU A 44 -10.36 -0.03 -32.48
C GLU A 44 -10.46 -0.58 -33.91
N ALA A 45 -9.51 -0.23 -34.79
CA ALA A 45 -9.44 -0.75 -36.15
C ALA A 45 -9.21 -2.27 -36.17
N THR A 46 -8.29 -2.76 -35.33
CA THR A 46 -8.01 -4.20 -35.19
C THR A 46 -9.23 -4.96 -34.65
N GLY A 47 -9.94 -4.40 -33.66
CA GLY A 47 -11.18 -4.97 -33.15
C GLY A 47 -12.30 -5.02 -34.19
N THR A 48 -12.44 -3.96 -34.99
CA THR A 48 -13.44 -3.89 -36.06
C THR A 48 -13.13 -4.87 -37.20
N LEU A 49 -11.86 -5.02 -37.58
CA LEU A 49 -11.41 -6.00 -38.56
C LEU A 49 -11.55 -7.45 -38.05
N ALA A 50 -11.29 -7.69 -36.76
CA ALA A 50 -11.43 -9.01 -36.15
C ALA A 50 -12.90 -9.48 -36.11
N VAL A 51 -13.88 -8.57 -35.93
CA VAL A 51 -15.31 -8.90 -36.02
C VAL A 51 -15.69 -9.40 -37.42
N GLY A 52 -14.99 -8.96 -38.48
CA GLY A 52 -15.18 -9.47 -39.84
C GLY A 52 -14.61 -10.87 -40.08
N LEU A 53 -13.58 -11.26 -39.32
CA LEU A 53 -12.91 -12.58 -39.44
C LEU A 53 -13.58 -13.67 -38.61
N PHE A 54 -14.29 -13.30 -37.54
CA PHE A 54 -14.93 -14.23 -36.61
C PHE A 54 -16.43 -13.93 -36.53
N THR A 55 -17.24 -14.61 -37.34
CA THR A 55 -18.70 -14.54 -37.27
C THR A 55 -19.26 -15.72 -36.48
N GLY A 56 -20.34 -15.50 -35.71
CA GLY A 56 -21.07 -16.56 -35.01
C GLY A 56 -20.51 -16.97 -33.63
N THR A 57 -20.69 -18.24 -33.28
CA THR A 57 -20.43 -18.79 -31.93
C THR A 57 -18.95 -18.76 -31.53
N MET A 58 -18.02 -18.85 -32.49
CA MET A 58 -16.58 -18.82 -32.21
C MET A 58 -16.11 -17.49 -31.59
N LEU A 59 -16.63 -16.35 -32.04
CA LEU A 59 -16.30 -15.04 -31.47
C LEU A 59 -16.79 -14.94 -30.01
N ILE A 60 -17.97 -15.49 -29.72
CA ILE A 60 -18.56 -15.51 -28.38
C ILE A 60 -17.70 -16.38 -27.44
N VAL A 61 -17.28 -17.56 -27.90
CA VAL A 61 -16.43 -18.45 -27.11
C VAL A 61 -15.06 -17.83 -26.83
N ILE A 62 -14.41 -17.24 -27.85
CA ILE A 62 -13.10 -16.59 -27.69
C ILE A 62 -13.18 -15.38 -26.76
N SER A 63 -14.19 -14.51 -26.95
CA SER A 63 -14.38 -13.34 -26.08
C SER A 63 -14.70 -13.74 -24.64
N GLY A 64 -15.51 -14.78 -24.43
CA GLY A 64 -15.76 -15.36 -23.11
C GLY A 64 -14.49 -15.90 -22.44
N ALA A 65 -13.67 -16.64 -23.19
CA ALA A 65 -12.41 -17.18 -22.68
C ALA A 65 -11.43 -16.06 -22.29
N VAL A 66 -11.28 -15.02 -23.12
CA VAL A 66 -10.45 -13.85 -22.81
C VAL A 66 -10.99 -13.11 -21.58
N PHE A 67 -12.31 -12.95 -21.46
CA PHE A 67 -12.94 -12.28 -20.32
C PHE A 67 -12.66 -13.02 -19.00
N VAL A 68 -12.80 -14.34 -18.98
CA VAL A 68 -12.47 -15.16 -17.80
C VAL A 68 -10.98 -15.07 -17.45
N LEU A 69 -10.10 -15.11 -18.45
CA LEU A 69 -8.66 -14.95 -18.25
C LEU A 69 -8.34 -13.60 -17.63
N VAL A 70 -8.89 -12.51 -18.17
CA VAL A 70 -8.68 -11.14 -17.66
C VAL A 70 -9.21 -11.00 -16.23
N ILE A 71 -10.38 -11.57 -15.93
CA ILE A 71 -10.91 -11.60 -14.55
C ILE A 71 -9.97 -12.36 -13.63
N GLY A 72 -9.53 -13.57 -14.01
CA GLY A 72 -8.60 -14.37 -13.21
C GLY A 72 -7.27 -13.63 -12.97
N LEU A 73 -6.70 -13.03 -14.01
CA LEU A 73 -5.50 -12.23 -13.93
C LEU A 73 -5.70 -11.00 -13.02
N PHE A 74 -6.83 -10.31 -13.16
CA PHE A 74 -7.18 -9.19 -12.30
C PHE A 74 -7.25 -9.62 -10.84
N PHE A 75 -7.91 -10.74 -10.50
CA PHE A 75 -7.97 -11.23 -9.14
C PHE A 75 -6.59 -11.61 -8.58
N VAL A 76 -5.75 -12.30 -9.37
CA VAL A 76 -4.38 -12.66 -8.95
C VAL A 76 -3.54 -11.41 -8.71
N LEU A 77 -3.58 -10.43 -9.62
CA LEU A 77 -2.85 -9.18 -9.49
C LEU A 77 -3.41 -8.31 -8.35
N TYR A 78 -4.73 -8.24 -8.19
CA TYR A 78 -5.39 -7.53 -7.10
C TYR A 78 -5.03 -8.13 -5.74
N GLN A 79 -5.04 -9.46 -5.62
CA GLN A 79 -4.63 -10.14 -4.40
C GLN A 79 -3.16 -9.84 -4.08
N LYS A 80 -2.28 -9.90 -5.10
CA LYS A 80 -0.84 -9.67 -4.92
C LYS A 80 -0.48 -8.22 -4.63
N LEU A 81 -1.22 -7.26 -5.19
CA LEU A 81 -0.90 -5.82 -5.11
C LEU A 81 -1.70 -5.08 -4.02
N TYR A 82 -2.93 -5.51 -3.72
CA TYR A 82 -3.83 -4.84 -2.77
C TYR A 82 -3.82 -5.49 -1.39
N ILE A 83 -3.69 -6.82 -1.26
CA ILE A 83 -3.60 -7.45 0.08
C ILE A 83 -2.22 -7.24 0.71
N SER A 84 -1.19 -6.93 -0.08
CA SER A 84 0.10 -6.45 0.44
C SER A 84 0.04 -5.03 1.01
N VAL A 85 -1.10 -4.32 0.90
CA VAL A 85 -1.41 -3.18 1.76
C VAL A 85 -1.69 -3.75 3.15
N THR A 86 -0.59 -4.09 3.83
CA THR A 86 -0.52 -4.51 5.22
C THR A 86 -1.48 -3.65 6.02
N SER A 87 -2.48 -4.27 6.66
CA SER A 87 -3.37 -3.58 7.60
C SER A 87 -2.51 -2.67 8.50
N PRO A 88 -2.80 -1.38 8.66
CA PRO A 88 -1.95 -0.42 9.38
C PRO A 88 -1.44 -0.94 10.72
N GLU A 89 -2.28 -1.72 11.43
CA GLU A 89 -1.97 -2.41 12.67
C GLU A 89 -0.80 -3.40 12.58
N LYS A 90 -0.73 -4.22 11.52
CA LYS A 90 0.37 -5.18 11.31
C LYS A 90 1.69 -4.47 11.03
N LEU A 91 1.64 -3.33 10.31
CA LEU A 91 2.82 -2.53 10.04
C LEU A 91 3.35 -1.88 11.33
N GLU A 92 2.47 -1.32 12.16
CA GLU A 92 2.86 -0.83 13.49
C GLU A 92 3.46 -1.92 14.35
N GLN A 93 2.84 -3.11 14.39
CA GLN A 93 3.33 -4.23 15.18
C GLN A 93 4.72 -4.68 14.72
N GLN A 94 4.95 -4.80 13.40
CA GLN A 94 6.26 -5.13 12.85
C GLN A 94 7.29 -4.06 13.18
N ARG A 95 6.94 -2.77 13.07
CA ARG A 95 7.81 -1.65 13.43
C ARG A 95 8.19 -1.67 14.90
N PHE A 96 7.22 -1.91 15.78
CA PHE A 96 7.44 -2.04 17.21
C PHE A 96 8.40 -3.19 17.54
N VAL A 97 8.18 -4.37 16.94
CA VAL A 97 9.06 -5.53 17.13
C VAL A 97 10.46 -5.27 16.59
N ALA A 98 10.60 -4.68 15.40
CA ALA A 98 11.89 -4.35 14.81
C ALA A 98 12.68 -3.35 15.66
N TYR A 99 12.02 -2.29 16.12
CA TYR A 99 12.64 -1.25 16.94
C TYR A 99 13.12 -1.79 18.30
N THR A 100 12.27 -2.55 18.98
CA THR A 100 12.60 -3.12 20.29
C THR A 100 13.64 -4.24 20.19
N THR A 101 13.66 -5.00 19.09
CA THR A 101 14.72 -5.98 18.80
C THR A 101 16.05 -5.30 18.48
N TYR A 102 16.03 -4.22 17.67
CA TYR A 102 17.23 -3.47 17.30
C TYR A 102 18.01 -2.98 18.53
N PHE A 103 17.30 -2.50 19.56
CA PHE A 103 17.90 -2.08 20.83
C PHE A 103 17.98 -3.17 21.90
N GLY A 104 17.57 -4.41 21.61
CA GLY A 104 17.67 -5.53 22.55
C GLY A 104 16.82 -5.36 23.82
N PHE A 105 15.60 -4.85 23.71
CA PHE A 105 14.69 -4.72 24.85
C PHE A 105 14.17 -6.09 25.30
N SER A 106 14.20 -6.30 26.62
CA SER A 106 13.59 -7.43 27.31
C SER A 106 12.06 -7.41 27.18
N ALA A 107 11.40 -8.52 27.52
CA ALA A 107 9.93 -8.59 27.52
C ALA A 107 9.30 -7.45 28.33
N ARG A 108 9.81 -7.21 29.55
CA ARG A 108 9.29 -6.17 30.43
C ARG A 108 9.56 -4.75 29.93
N GLU A 109 10.72 -4.51 29.33
CA GLU A 109 11.04 -3.22 28.70
C GLU A 109 10.13 -2.97 27.49
N ARG A 110 9.77 -3.99 26.71
CA ARG A 110 8.80 -3.85 25.61
C ARG A 110 7.42 -3.45 26.10
N GLU A 111 6.92 -4.08 27.16
CA GLU A 111 5.63 -3.70 27.77
C GLU A 111 5.64 -2.25 28.23
N ILE A 112 6.70 -1.84 28.94
CA ILE A 112 6.86 -0.45 29.40
C ILE A 112 6.99 0.51 28.22
N PHE A 113 7.74 0.15 27.18
CA PHE A 113 7.91 0.96 25.99
C PHE A 113 6.59 1.17 25.24
N ALA A 114 5.73 0.14 25.15
CA ALA A 114 4.43 0.23 24.51
C ALA A 114 3.51 1.27 25.19
N LEU A 115 3.55 1.36 26.52
CA LEU A 115 2.81 2.38 27.27
C LEU A 115 3.49 3.75 27.22
N LEU A 116 4.83 3.76 27.16
CA LEU A 116 5.63 4.98 27.08
C LEU A 116 5.36 5.76 25.78
N ILE A 117 5.30 5.07 24.63
CA ILE A 117 5.00 5.69 23.33
C ILE A 117 3.55 6.16 23.20
N ARG A 118 2.63 5.67 24.05
CA ARG A 118 1.26 6.18 24.20
C ARG A 118 1.18 7.47 25.04
N GLY A 119 2.32 7.95 25.55
CA GLY A 119 2.39 9.19 26.34
C GLY A 119 2.13 9.01 27.84
N MET A 120 1.94 7.78 28.33
CA MET A 120 1.62 7.54 29.75
C MET A 120 2.77 7.91 30.68
N SER A 121 2.47 8.60 31.77
CA SER A 121 3.40 8.92 32.85
C SER A 121 3.89 7.67 33.57
N ASN A 122 4.97 7.78 34.35
CA ASN A 122 5.51 6.63 35.09
C ASN A 122 4.50 6.09 36.13
N ALA A 123 3.67 6.96 36.70
CA ALA A 123 2.60 6.58 37.63
C ALA A 123 1.50 5.79 36.93
N GLU A 124 1.07 6.21 35.74
CA GLU A 124 0.07 5.50 34.94
C GLU A 124 0.60 4.14 34.45
N ILE A 125 1.86 4.09 33.99
CA ILE A 125 2.52 2.83 33.59
C ILE A 125 2.62 1.88 34.79
N ALA A 126 2.96 2.41 35.96
CA ALA A 126 3.04 1.65 37.19
C ALA A 126 1.68 1.03 37.57
N GLY A 127 0.60 1.82 37.46
CA GLY A 127 -0.77 1.36 37.67
C GLY A 127 -1.19 0.28 36.68
N GLU A 128 -0.98 0.51 35.38
CA GLU A 128 -1.38 -0.42 34.31
C GLU A 128 -0.66 -1.78 34.41
N LEU A 129 0.61 -1.75 34.81
CA LEU A 129 1.45 -2.94 34.88
C LEU A 129 1.59 -3.52 36.29
N TYR A 130 0.83 -3.00 37.27
CA TYR A 130 0.82 -3.41 38.67
C TYR A 130 2.22 -3.47 39.31
N ILE A 131 3.05 -2.45 39.08
CA ILE A 131 4.40 -2.31 39.65
C ILE A 131 4.60 -0.93 40.26
N THR A 132 5.74 -0.69 40.92
CA THR A 132 6.06 0.63 41.47
C THR A 132 6.63 1.57 40.40
N GLU A 133 6.46 2.87 40.60
CA GLU A 133 7.11 3.89 39.76
C GLU A 133 8.63 3.77 39.73
N SER A 134 9.26 3.34 40.83
CA SER A 134 10.71 3.13 40.89
C SER A 134 11.14 2.00 39.96
N THR A 135 10.37 0.91 39.88
CA THR A 135 10.60 -0.17 38.91
C THR A 135 10.43 0.30 37.47
N VAL A 136 9.41 1.13 37.19
CA VAL A 136 9.25 1.74 35.86
C VAL A 136 10.47 2.61 35.50
N LYS A 137 10.92 3.49 36.41
CA LYS A 137 12.11 4.34 36.22
C LYS A 137 13.36 3.50 35.97
N PHE A 138 13.52 2.39 36.70
CA PHE A 138 14.63 1.47 36.50
C PHE A 138 14.66 0.89 35.08
N HIS A 139 13.53 0.36 34.60
CA HIS A 139 13.44 -0.18 33.23
C HIS A 139 13.63 0.90 32.16
N ILE A 140 13.06 2.10 32.34
CA ILE A 140 13.29 3.23 31.42
C ILE A 140 14.78 3.62 31.38
N GLY A 141 15.45 3.66 32.52
CA GLY A 141 16.89 3.89 32.59
C GLY A 141 17.71 2.84 31.83
N ASN A 142 17.31 1.57 31.89
CA ASN A 142 17.96 0.52 31.11
C ASN A 142 17.68 0.64 29.60
N MET A 143 16.47 1.01 29.20
CA MET A 143 16.16 1.30 27.79
C MET A 143 17.00 2.46 27.26
N PHE A 144 17.19 3.53 28.04
CA PHE A 144 18.08 4.65 27.70
C PHE A 144 19.54 4.20 27.55
N LYS A 145 20.05 3.36 28.44
CA LYS A 145 21.40 2.78 28.30
C LYS A 145 21.56 1.95 27.02
N LYS A 146 20.53 1.20 26.63
CA LYS A 146 20.54 0.35 25.43
C LYS A 146 20.38 1.14 24.13
N SER A 147 19.60 2.21 24.16
CA SER A 147 19.26 3.00 22.97
C SER A 147 20.13 4.23 22.76
N GLY A 148 20.85 4.68 23.80
CA GLY A 148 21.67 5.89 23.77
C GLY A 148 20.90 7.19 24.01
N PHE A 149 19.57 7.14 24.10
CA PHE A 149 18.76 8.32 24.39
C PHE A 149 18.87 8.73 25.86
N THR A 150 18.78 10.03 26.11
CA THR A 150 18.81 10.58 27.49
C THR A 150 17.49 11.24 27.87
N ARG A 151 16.68 11.61 26.88
CA ARG A 151 15.41 12.30 27.07
C ARG A 151 14.27 11.44 26.55
N ARG A 152 13.20 11.35 27.36
CA ARG A 152 11.98 10.62 27.00
C ARG A 152 11.34 11.15 25.72
N SER A 153 11.25 12.46 25.56
CA SER A 153 10.65 13.09 24.37
C SER A 153 11.43 12.75 23.10
N GLU A 154 12.76 12.80 23.16
CA GLU A 154 13.64 12.42 22.05
C GLU A 154 13.46 10.95 21.69
N PHE A 155 13.41 10.06 22.69
CA PHE A 155 13.23 8.63 22.47
C PHE A 155 11.89 8.29 21.80
N ILE A 156 10.80 8.92 22.27
CA ILE A 156 9.48 8.78 21.66
C ILE A 156 9.50 9.35 20.23
N THR A 157 10.09 10.53 20.04
CA THR A 157 10.17 11.20 18.74
C THR A 157 10.95 10.37 17.74
N ASP A 158 12.07 9.77 18.13
CA ASP A 158 12.85 8.87 17.28
C ASP A 158 12.00 7.69 16.78
N TYR A 159 11.27 7.01 17.68
CA TYR A 159 10.36 5.94 17.28
C TYR A 159 9.29 6.40 16.28
N MET A 160 8.72 7.60 16.49
CA MET A 160 7.71 8.16 15.61
C MET A 160 8.28 8.60 14.25
N LEU A 161 9.50 9.15 14.21
CA LEU A 161 10.15 9.68 13.01
C LEU A 161 10.91 8.62 12.19
N ARG A 162 11.22 7.44 12.76
CA ARG A 162 11.85 6.34 12.02
C ARG A 162 10.99 5.74 10.90
N GLN A 163 9.81 6.31 10.63
CA GLN A 163 8.94 6.01 9.48
C GLN A 163 9.51 6.50 8.13
N THR A 164 10.48 7.43 8.13
CA THR A 164 10.84 8.22 6.94
C THR A 164 12.20 7.89 6.30
N ARG A 165 12.84 6.77 6.66
CA ARG A 165 14.11 6.32 6.05
C ARG A 165 14.04 4.91 5.53
#